data_AF-H2Q0P1-F1
#
_entry.id   AF-H2Q0P1-F1
#
_cell.length_a   1.000
_cell.length_b   1.000
_cell.length_c   1.000
_cell.angle_alpha   90.00
_cell.angle_beta   90.00
_cell.angle_gamma   90.00
#
_symmetry.space_group_name_H-M   'P 1'
#
loop_
_entity.id
_entity.type
_entity.pdbx_description
1 polymer ?
#
loop_
_entity_poly.entity_id
_entity_poly.type
_entity_poly.pdbx_seq_one_letter_code
_entity_poly.pdbx_strand_id
1 'polypeptide(L)'
;MEGSVTLWLPDVWPLQKHRHPWGRTYREGKLARWEYDESYCDAVKKTSPYDSGPRLLDIIDTAVFDYLIGNADRHHYESFQDDEGASMLILLDNAKSFGNPSLDERSILAPLYQCCIIRVSTWNRLNYLKNGMLKSALKSAMSHDPISPVLSDPHLDAVDQRLLSVLATVKQCTDQFGMDTVLVEDRMPLSHL
;
A
#
# COMPACT_ATOMS: atom_id res chain seq x y z
N MET A 1 -22.77 4.78 22.37
CA MET A 1 -21.65 5.36 21.60
C MET A 1 -21.19 4.29 20.63
N GLU A 2 -21.13 4.61 19.34
CA GLU A 2 -20.60 3.73 18.29
C GLU A 2 -19.08 3.90 18.19
N GLY A 3 -18.35 2.86 17.80
CA GLY A 3 -16.91 2.91 17.64
C GLY A 3 -16.33 1.59 17.12
N SER A 4 -15.01 1.57 16.85
CA SER A 4 -14.27 0.38 16.47
C SER A 4 -13.45 -0.17 17.64
N VAL A 5 -13.26 -1.49 17.65
CA VAL A 5 -12.38 -2.18 18.60
C VAL A 5 -11.30 -2.90 17.81
N THR A 6 -10.03 -2.56 18.08
CA THR A 6 -8.88 -3.18 17.44
C THR A 6 -8.13 -4.02 18.45
N LEU A 7 -7.82 -5.26 18.08
CA LEU A 7 -7.05 -6.16 18.93
C LEU A 7 -5.61 -5.64 19.08
N TRP A 8 -5.09 -5.75 20.30
CA TRP A 8 -3.68 -5.51 20.56
C TRP A 8 -2.86 -6.68 20.03
N LEU A 9 -1.67 -6.37 19.50
CA LEU A 9 -0.70 -7.41 19.19
C LEU A 9 -0.14 -8.00 20.49
N PRO A 10 0.13 -9.31 20.55
CA PRO A 10 0.78 -9.93 21.68
C PRO A 10 2.16 -9.30 21.98
N ASP A 11 2.48 -9.13 23.26
CA ASP A 11 3.77 -8.58 23.72
C ASP A 11 4.99 -9.39 23.24
N VAL A 12 4.78 -10.67 22.92
CA VAL A 12 5.82 -11.58 22.38
C VAL A 12 6.21 -11.26 20.93
N TRP A 13 5.51 -10.33 20.26
CA TRP A 13 5.81 -9.90 18.90
C TRP A 13 6.24 -8.43 18.89
N PRO A 14 7.48 -8.12 19.30
CA PRO A 14 7.96 -6.76 19.40
C PRO A 14 8.05 -6.10 18.02
N LEU A 15 7.56 -4.86 17.96
CA LEU A 15 7.55 -4.08 16.72
C LEU A 15 8.76 -3.17 16.62
N GLN A 16 9.26 -3.04 15.40
CA GLN A 16 10.24 -2.04 15.01
C GLN A 16 9.55 -0.98 14.16
N LYS A 17 9.67 0.29 14.57
CA LYS A 17 9.14 1.43 13.83
C LYS A 17 10.18 1.98 12.86
N HIS A 18 9.76 2.18 11.62
CA HIS A 18 10.58 2.70 10.53
C HIS A 18 9.96 3.98 9.98
N ARG A 19 10.80 4.94 9.56
CA ARG A 19 10.32 6.12 8.84
C ARG A 19 10.00 5.75 7.39
N HIS A 20 8.83 6.14 6.91
CA HIS A 20 8.43 5.88 5.53
C HIS A 20 9.27 6.74 4.55
N PRO A 21 9.89 6.16 3.48
CA PRO A 21 10.71 6.94 2.54
C PRO A 21 9.90 8.03 1.82
N TRP A 22 8.65 7.70 1.46
CA TRP A 22 7.70 8.65 0.90
C TRP A 22 6.88 9.42 1.97
N GLY A 23 7.39 9.52 3.20
CA GLY A 23 6.75 10.31 4.25
C GLY A 23 6.68 11.80 3.89
N ARG A 24 5.52 12.43 4.15
CA ARG A 24 5.33 13.88 3.97
C ARG A 24 6.09 14.67 5.03
N THR A 25 6.33 15.96 4.77
CA THR A 25 7.02 16.87 5.71
C THR A 25 6.11 17.46 6.77
N TYR A 26 4.79 17.49 6.54
CA TYR A 26 3.78 18.12 7.40
C TYR A 26 4.10 19.58 7.75
N ARG A 27 4.81 20.28 6.87
CA ARG A 27 5.17 21.68 7.01
C ARG A 27 4.77 22.43 5.76
N GLU A 28 3.95 23.45 5.93
CA GLU A 28 3.54 24.33 4.84
C GLU A 28 4.77 24.93 4.14
N GLY A 29 4.75 24.97 2.81
CA GLY A 29 5.84 25.49 1.98
C GLY A 29 7.10 24.62 1.93
N LYS A 30 7.14 23.45 2.58
CA LYS A 30 8.28 22.54 2.54
C LYS A 30 7.94 21.23 1.84
N LEU A 31 8.47 21.05 0.64
CA LEU A 31 8.32 19.79 -0.10
C LEU A 31 9.23 18.68 0.49
N ALA A 32 8.76 17.45 0.45
CA ALA A 32 9.57 16.26 0.64
C ALA A 32 10.41 15.99 -0.61
N ARG A 33 11.55 15.30 -0.45
CA ARG A 33 12.46 15.05 -1.59
C ARG A 33 11.76 14.32 -2.75
N TRP A 34 10.94 13.33 -2.43
CA TRP A 34 10.21 12.53 -3.42
C TRP A 34 9.19 13.35 -4.23
N GLU A 35 8.79 14.54 -3.77
CA GLU A 35 7.82 15.41 -4.47
C GLU A 35 8.44 16.18 -5.63
N TYR A 36 9.77 16.35 -5.66
CA TYR A 36 10.47 17.10 -6.71
C TYR A 36 11.62 16.34 -7.39
N ASP A 37 12.05 15.20 -6.85
CA ASP A 37 13.10 14.35 -7.42
C ASP A 37 12.46 13.17 -8.15
N GLU A 38 12.38 13.24 -9.49
CA GLU A 38 11.81 12.18 -10.33
C GLU A 38 12.60 10.86 -10.21
N SER A 39 13.88 10.93 -9.86
CA SER A 39 14.78 9.78 -9.66
C SER A 39 14.84 9.31 -8.20
N TYR A 40 13.94 9.79 -7.34
CA TYR A 40 13.99 9.51 -5.90
C TYR A 40 14.05 8.01 -5.57
N CYS A 41 13.27 7.18 -6.28
CA CYS A 41 13.28 5.74 -6.02
C CYS A 41 14.64 5.08 -6.30
N ASP A 42 15.45 5.60 -7.24
CA ASP A 42 16.78 5.04 -7.51
C ASP A 42 17.73 5.23 -6.33
N ALA A 43 17.55 6.29 -5.55
CA ALA A 43 18.26 6.48 -4.29
C ALA A 43 17.72 5.54 -3.20
N VAL A 44 16.40 5.35 -3.13
CA VAL A 44 15.77 4.42 -2.17
C VAL A 44 16.25 2.98 -2.41
N LYS A 45 16.25 2.51 -3.67
CA LYS A 45 16.74 1.17 -4.08
C LYS A 45 18.21 0.89 -3.72
N LYS A 46 18.98 1.90 -3.32
CA LYS A 46 20.39 1.78 -2.90
C LYS A 46 20.59 1.95 -1.39
N THR A 47 19.49 2.07 -0.64
CA THR A 47 19.53 2.37 0.80
C THR A 47 18.91 1.22 1.57
N SER A 48 19.66 0.61 2.48
CA SER A 48 19.11 -0.38 3.43
C SER A 48 17.96 0.21 4.26
N PRO A 49 16.88 -0.55 4.53
CA PRO A 49 16.63 -1.95 4.15
C PRO A 49 15.93 -2.15 2.79
N TYR A 50 15.90 -1.14 1.91
CA TYR A 50 15.15 -1.17 0.64
C TYR A 50 15.96 -1.68 -0.55
N ASP A 51 17.27 -1.87 -0.36
CA ASP A 51 18.22 -2.35 -1.36
C ASP A 51 18.21 -3.87 -1.55
N SER A 52 17.51 -4.60 -0.66
CA SER A 52 17.46 -6.05 -0.65
C SER A 52 16.18 -6.56 0.01
N GLY A 53 15.87 -7.84 -0.19
CA GLY A 53 14.73 -8.50 0.43
C GLY A 53 13.36 -7.98 -0.04
N PRO A 54 12.29 -8.25 0.72
CA PRO A 54 10.91 -7.92 0.32
C PRO A 54 10.52 -6.47 0.59
N ARG A 55 11.34 -5.71 1.34
CA ARG A 55 10.91 -4.48 2.01
C ARG A 55 10.39 -3.39 1.07
N LEU A 56 11.05 -3.18 -0.07
CA LEU A 56 10.59 -2.18 -1.04
C LEU A 56 9.27 -2.60 -1.69
N LEU A 57 9.10 -3.88 -2.01
CA LEU A 57 7.85 -4.41 -2.55
C LEU A 57 6.72 -4.33 -1.52
N ASP A 58 7.02 -4.53 -0.22
CA ASP A 58 6.04 -4.34 0.87
C ASP A 58 5.57 -2.90 0.98
N ILE A 59 6.47 -1.93 0.81
CA ILE A 59 6.11 -0.52 0.75
C ILE A 59 5.18 -0.25 -0.43
N ILE A 60 5.45 -0.85 -1.59
CA ILE A 60 4.62 -0.63 -2.78
C ILE A 60 3.23 -1.26 -2.61
N ASP A 61 3.15 -2.48 -2.09
CA ASP A 61 1.85 -3.10 -1.76
C ASP A 61 1.08 -2.28 -0.73
N THR A 62 1.77 -1.75 0.28
CA THR A 62 1.19 -0.85 1.29
C THR A 62 0.70 0.46 0.66
N ALA A 63 1.44 1.04 -0.29
CA ALA A 63 1.03 2.25 -1.00
C ALA A 63 -0.20 2.02 -1.89
N VAL A 64 -0.30 0.83 -2.51
CA VAL A 64 -1.52 0.42 -3.23
C VAL A 64 -2.70 0.33 -2.27
N PHE A 65 -2.53 -0.32 -1.11
CA PHE A 65 -3.56 -0.38 -0.07
C PHE A 65 -3.98 1.00 0.42
N ASP A 66 -3.03 1.85 0.79
CA ASP A 66 -3.27 3.21 1.25
C ASP A 66 -3.98 4.06 0.20
N TYR A 67 -3.63 3.90 -1.08
CA TYR A 67 -4.30 4.63 -2.16
C TYR A 67 -5.77 4.22 -2.29
N LEU A 68 -6.06 2.91 -2.25
CA LEU A 68 -7.44 2.40 -2.33
C LEU A 68 -8.33 2.97 -1.23
N ILE A 69 -7.81 3.03 0.00
CA ILE A 69 -8.56 3.55 1.16
C ILE A 69 -8.44 5.07 1.32
N GLY A 70 -7.52 5.73 0.61
CA GLY A 70 -7.27 7.17 0.69
C GLY A 70 -6.50 7.62 1.94
N ASN A 71 -5.58 6.79 2.44
CA ASN A 71 -4.73 7.11 3.59
C ASN A 71 -3.45 7.84 3.17
N ALA A 72 -3.46 9.17 3.25
CA ALA A 72 -2.29 9.99 2.93
C ALA A 72 -1.32 10.19 4.10
N ASP A 73 -1.54 9.55 5.25
CA ASP A 73 -0.86 9.85 6.51
C ASP A 73 0.13 8.77 6.97
N ARG A 74 0.47 7.77 6.14
CA ARG A 74 1.47 6.75 6.49
C ARG A 74 2.89 7.30 6.45
N HIS A 75 3.30 7.99 7.52
CA HIS A 75 4.63 8.59 7.67
C HIS A 75 5.62 7.68 8.40
N HIS A 76 5.13 6.65 9.08
CA HIS A 76 5.90 5.53 9.60
C HIS A 76 5.21 4.21 9.23
N TYR A 77 5.97 3.14 9.28
CA TYR A 77 5.46 1.77 9.19
C TYR A 77 6.17 0.90 10.21
N GLU A 78 5.60 -0.26 10.51
CA GLU A 78 6.11 -1.18 11.52
C GLU A 78 6.41 -2.55 10.89
N SER A 79 7.43 -3.22 11.43
CA SER A 79 7.81 -4.60 11.10
C SER A 79 8.14 -5.34 12.39
N PHE A 80 8.26 -6.67 12.36
CA PHE A 80 8.75 -7.40 13.53
C PHE A 80 10.26 -7.17 13.72
N GLN A 81 10.74 -7.08 14.97
CA GLN A 81 12.15 -6.79 15.27
C GLN A 81 13.12 -7.90 14.85
N ASP A 82 12.72 -9.17 15.01
CA ASP A 82 13.65 -10.31 15.01
C ASP A 82 13.78 -11.05 13.67
N ASP A 83 13.35 -10.46 12.55
CA ASP A 83 13.30 -11.15 11.25
C ASP A 83 14.34 -10.66 10.23
N GLU A 84 15.43 -10.00 10.67
CA GLU A 84 16.52 -9.51 9.80
C GLU A 84 16.06 -8.71 8.56
N GLY A 85 14.89 -8.06 8.62
CA GLY A 85 14.30 -7.31 7.51
C GLY A 85 13.48 -8.14 6.51
N ALA A 86 13.31 -9.46 6.73
CA ALA A 86 12.47 -10.35 5.92
C ALA A 86 10.97 -10.25 6.28
N SER A 87 10.62 -9.70 7.45
CA SER A 87 9.23 -9.63 7.90
C SER A 87 8.42 -8.65 7.07
N MET A 88 7.16 -9.03 6.83
CA MET A 88 6.16 -8.15 6.20
C MET A 88 5.97 -6.83 6.97
N LEU A 89 5.51 -5.82 6.24
CA LEU A 89 4.99 -4.59 6.84
C LEU A 89 3.66 -4.86 7.54
N ILE A 90 3.51 -4.34 8.75
CA ILE A 90 2.26 -4.42 9.51
C ILE A 90 1.43 -3.16 9.23
N LEU A 91 0.19 -3.37 8.78
CA LEU A 91 -0.74 -2.31 8.41
C LEU A 91 -1.53 -1.80 9.62
N LEU A 92 -0.86 -1.12 10.55
CA LEU A 92 -1.48 -0.49 11.71
C LEU A 92 -1.92 0.96 11.42
N ASP A 93 -2.82 1.46 12.26
CA ASP A 93 -3.31 2.85 12.31
C ASP A 93 -3.93 3.41 11.02
N ASN A 94 -4.89 2.68 10.45
CA ASN A 94 -5.57 3.05 9.19
C ASN A 94 -6.77 4.00 9.38
N ALA A 95 -6.94 4.62 10.55
CA ALA A 95 -8.15 5.40 10.89
C ALA A 95 -8.30 6.71 10.11
N LYS A 96 -7.24 7.20 9.46
CA LYS A 96 -7.25 8.42 8.62
C LYS A 96 -7.58 8.13 7.14
N SER A 97 -8.41 7.12 6.93
CA SER A 97 -8.83 6.63 5.61
C SER A 97 -10.30 6.93 5.37
N PHE A 98 -10.77 6.74 4.13
CA PHE A 98 -12.18 6.90 3.75
C PHE A 98 -12.78 8.26 4.18
N GLY A 99 -11.98 9.33 4.18
CA GLY A 99 -12.45 10.68 4.54
C GLY A 99 -13.12 11.43 3.39
N ASN A 100 -12.79 11.10 2.14
CA ASN A 100 -13.35 11.75 0.95
C ASN A 100 -13.50 10.73 -0.20
N PRO A 101 -14.73 10.43 -0.67
CA PRO A 101 -14.96 9.53 -1.81
C PRO A 101 -14.79 10.22 -3.16
N SER A 102 -14.70 11.54 -3.21
CA SER A 102 -14.64 12.33 -4.45
C SER A 102 -13.22 12.80 -4.81
N LEU A 103 -12.22 12.43 -4.01
CA LEU A 103 -10.83 12.78 -4.22
C LEU A 103 -9.96 11.51 -4.22
N ASP A 104 -9.17 11.37 -5.28
CA ASP A 104 -8.17 10.32 -5.42
C ASP A 104 -6.78 10.95 -5.30
N GLU A 105 -6.15 10.78 -4.13
CA GLU A 105 -4.86 11.40 -3.81
C GLU A 105 -3.72 10.63 -4.47
N ARG A 106 -3.44 10.97 -5.74
CA ARG A 106 -2.43 10.31 -6.59
C ARG A 106 -1.05 10.24 -5.93
N SER A 107 -0.68 11.22 -5.11
CA SER A 107 0.64 11.23 -4.46
C SER A 107 0.88 10.04 -3.51
N ILE A 108 -0.17 9.35 -3.05
CA ILE A 108 -0.02 8.10 -2.29
C ILE A 108 0.64 6.99 -3.14
N LEU A 109 0.38 6.97 -4.46
CA LEU A 109 0.99 6.00 -5.38
C LEU A 109 2.44 6.33 -5.77
N ALA A 110 3.07 7.35 -5.17
CA ALA A 110 4.46 7.70 -5.45
C ALA A 110 5.45 6.54 -5.41
N PRO A 111 5.40 5.62 -4.43
CA PRO A 111 6.25 4.44 -4.44
C PRO A 111 6.06 3.59 -5.71
N LEU A 112 4.82 3.37 -6.15
CA LEU A 112 4.52 2.57 -7.33
C LEU A 112 5.00 3.25 -8.62
N TYR A 113 4.60 4.50 -8.86
CA TYR A 113 4.90 5.17 -10.13
C TYR A 113 6.36 5.64 -10.26
N GLN A 114 7.09 5.83 -9.14
CA GLN A 114 8.53 6.16 -9.20
C GLN A 114 9.40 4.91 -9.28
N CYS A 115 9.04 3.83 -8.59
CA CYS A 115 9.85 2.62 -8.59
C CYS A 115 9.57 1.69 -9.78
N CYS A 116 8.35 1.77 -10.33
CA CYS A 116 7.83 0.93 -11.40
C CYS A 116 8.13 -0.56 -11.21
N ILE A 117 7.88 -1.07 -10.01
CA ILE A 117 7.91 -2.50 -9.69
C ILE A 117 6.68 -2.86 -8.87
N ILE A 118 6.18 -4.09 -8.98
CA ILE A 118 5.09 -4.63 -8.17
C ILE A 118 5.20 -6.16 -8.13
N ARG A 119 4.72 -6.79 -7.05
CA ARG A 119 4.65 -8.25 -6.99
C ARG A 119 3.70 -8.81 -8.03
N VAL A 120 4.11 -9.91 -8.67
CA VAL A 120 3.24 -10.69 -9.57
C VAL A 120 1.97 -11.13 -8.83
N SER A 121 2.09 -11.57 -7.58
CA SER A 121 0.95 -11.96 -6.75
C SER A 121 -0.05 -10.81 -6.52
N THR A 122 0.44 -9.62 -6.16
CA THR A 122 -0.39 -8.41 -6.01
C THR A 122 -1.06 -8.04 -7.33
N TRP A 123 -0.30 -7.97 -8.43
CA TRP A 123 -0.82 -7.65 -9.75
C TRP A 123 -1.97 -8.58 -10.18
N ASN A 124 -1.80 -9.88 -9.98
CA ASN A 124 -2.82 -10.88 -10.30
C ASN A 124 -4.09 -10.71 -9.46
N ARG A 125 -3.94 -10.47 -8.14
CA ARG A 125 -5.07 -10.22 -7.24
C ARG A 125 -5.84 -8.95 -7.62
N LEU A 126 -5.14 -7.85 -7.91
CA LEU A 126 -5.75 -6.60 -8.35
C LEU A 126 -6.55 -6.79 -9.65
N ASN A 127 -6.01 -7.55 -10.61
CA ASN A 127 -6.71 -7.87 -11.85
C ASN A 127 -7.95 -8.75 -11.64
N TYR A 128 -7.92 -9.66 -10.67
CA TYR A 128 -9.09 -10.47 -10.31
C TYR A 128 -10.19 -9.62 -9.67
N LEU A 129 -9.82 -8.57 -8.93
CA LEU A 129 -10.72 -7.70 -8.18
C LEU A 129 -11.37 -6.58 -9.01
N LYS A 130 -11.06 -6.45 -10.30
CA LYS A 130 -11.64 -5.41 -11.17
C LYS A 130 -13.13 -5.66 -11.48
N ASN A 131 -13.76 -4.74 -12.22
CA ASN A 131 -15.14 -4.85 -12.72
C ASN A 131 -16.20 -5.02 -11.61
N GLY A 132 -16.08 -4.29 -10.49
CA GLY A 132 -17.06 -4.35 -9.41
C GLY A 132 -16.82 -5.44 -8.37
N MET A 133 -15.82 -6.30 -8.58
CA MET A 133 -15.52 -7.40 -7.67
C MET A 133 -14.98 -6.89 -6.32
N LEU A 134 -14.13 -5.86 -6.30
CA LEU A 134 -13.61 -5.28 -5.06
C LEU A 134 -14.73 -4.66 -4.22
N LYS A 135 -15.55 -3.78 -4.80
CA LYS A 135 -16.75 -3.26 -4.14
C LYS A 135 -17.64 -4.36 -3.57
N SER A 136 -17.95 -5.39 -4.36
CA SER A 136 -18.82 -6.48 -3.96
C SER A 136 -18.22 -7.30 -2.80
N ALA A 137 -16.91 -7.58 -2.87
CA ALA A 137 -16.18 -8.28 -1.82
C ALA A 137 -16.17 -7.47 -0.52
N LEU A 138 -15.91 -6.16 -0.58
CA LEU A 138 -15.92 -5.27 0.59
C LEU A 138 -17.32 -5.19 1.22
N LYS A 139 -18.36 -5.01 0.41
CA LYS A 139 -19.75 -4.99 0.90
C LYS A 139 -20.14 -6.29 1.58
N SER A 140 -19.72 -7.43 1.03
CA SER A 140 -19.94 -8.75 1.63
C SER A 140 -19.15 -8.91 2.94
N ALA A 141 -17.87 -8.53 2.95
CA ALA A 141 -17.01 -8.67 4.13
C ALA A 141 -17.51 -7.87 5.33
N MET A 142 -18.10 -6.69 5.10
CA MET A 142 -18.61 -5.80 6.15
C MET A 142 -20.10 -6.01 6.46
N SER A 143 -20.76 -6.99 5.83
CA SER A 143 -22.21 -7.20 5.98
C SER A 143 -22.62 -7.69 7.37
N HIS A 144 -21.71 -8.37 8.08
CA HIS A 144 -21.94 -8.93 9.41
C HIS A 144 -21.41 -8.04 10.54
N ASP A 145 -20.82 -6.91 10.21
CA ASP A 145 -20.38 -5.95 11.23
C ASP A 145 -21.60 -5.37 11.94
N PRO A 146 -21.65 -5.32 13.29
CA PRO A 146 -22.76 -4.73 14.04
C PRO A 146 -23.09 -3.27 13.67
N ILE A 147 -22.13 -2.54 13.10
CA ILE A 147 -22.32 -1.15 12.63
C ILE A 147 -22.55 -1.05 11.12
N SER A 148 -22.93 -2.15 10.46
CA SER A 148 -23.24 -2.14 9.03
C SER A 148 -24.41 -1.19 8.69
N PRO A 149 -24.31 -0.36 7.63
CA PRO A 149 -23.21 -0.29 6.66
C PRO A 149 -21.98 0.47 7.20
N VAL A 150 -20.81 -0.18 7.14
CA VAL A 150 -19.53 0.41 7.58
C VAL A 150 -19.01 1.48 6.62
N LEU A 151 -19.14 1.26 5.31
CA LEU A 151 -18.81 2.23 4.26
C LEU A 151 -20.07 2.59 3.46
N SER A 152 -20.18 3.87 3.09
CA SER A 152 -21.23 4.34 2.19
C SER A 152 -20.98 3.89 0.74
N ASP A 153 -22.04 3.84 -0.07
CA ASP A 153 -21.92 3.47 -1.49
C ASP A 153 -20.93 4.35 -2.28
N PRO A 154 -20.84 5.70 -2.07
CA PRO A 154 -19.80 6.51 -2.70
C PRO A 154 -18.36 6.07 -2.39
N HIS A 155 -18.07 5.62 -1.17
CA HIS A 155 -16.74 5.09 -0.84
C HIS A 155 -16.47 3.75 -1.52
N LEU A 156 -17.48 2.90 -1.59
CA LEU A 156 -17.37 1.62 -2.30
C LEU A 156 -17.13 1.83 -3.81
N ASP A 157 -17.81 2.80 -4.43
CA ASP A 157 -17.59 3.18 -5.82
C ASP A 157 -16.19 3.78 -6.03
N ALA A 158 -15.74 4.63 -5.11
CA ALA A 158 -14.41 5.23 -5.16
C ALA A 158 -13.30 4.17 -5.12
N VAL A 159 -13.46 3.11 -4.32
CA VAL A 159 -12.47 2.02 -4.24
C VAL A 159 -12.29 1.31 -5.59
N ASP A 160 -13.37 1.03 -6.32
CA ASP A 160 -13.29 0.44 -7.65
C ASP A 160 -12.61 1.40 -8.66
N GLN A 161 -12.93 2.70 -8.60
CA GLN A 161 -12.28 3.72 -9.45
C GLN A 161 -10.77 3.79 -9.16
N ARG A 162 -10.38 3.81 -7.88
CA ARG A 162 -8.99 3.80 -7.45
C ARG A 162 -8.27 2.52 -7.91
N LEU A 163 -8.92 1.36 -7.84
CA LEU A 163 -8.35 0.13 -8.38
C LEU A 163 -7.99 0.26 -9.87
N LEU A 164 -8.86 0.89 -10.67
CA LEU A 164 -8.55 1.16 -12.08
C LEU A 164 -7.35 2.09 -12.24
N SER A 165 -7.19 3.11 -11.39
CA SER A 165 -6.00 3.98 -11.41
C SER A 165 -4.71 3.22 -11.06
N VAL A 166 -4.76 2.30 -10.09
CA VAL A 166 -3.62 1.42 -9.76
C VAL A 166 -3.25 0.58 -10.98
N LEU A 167 -4.23 -0.09 -11.58
CA LEU A 167 -4.00 -0.93 -12.77
C LEU A 167 -3.44 -0.12 -13.95
N ALA A 168 -3.94 1.10 -14.16
CA ALA A 168 -3.44 2.02 -15.19
C ALA A 168 -2.00 2.48 -14.90
N THR A 169 -1.65 2.69 -13.64
CA THR A 169 -0.28 3.06 -13.23
C THR A 169 0.69 1.92 -13.51
N VAL A 170 0.34 0.68 -13.15
CA VAL A 170 1.17 -0.50 -13.48
C VAL A 170 1.28 -0.68 -14.99
N LYS A 171 0.17 -0.51 -15.72
CA LYS A 171 0.15 -0.56 -17.19
C LYS A 171 1.14 0.44 -17.79
N GLN A 172 1.13 1.69 -17.33
CA GLN A 172 2.08 2.71 -17.76
C GLN A 172 3.54 2.29 -17.50
N CYS A 173 3.83 1.75 -16.30
CA CYS A 173 5.16 1.23 -16.00
C CYS A 173 5.54 0.07 -16.94
N THR A 174 4.64 -0.89 -17.20
CA THR A 174 4.93 -2.02 -18.10
C THR A 174 5.13 -1.60 -19.54
N ASP A 175 4.39 -0.58 -20.00
CA ASP A 175 4.52 -0.05 -21.36
C ASP A 175 5.87 0.70 -21.53
N GLN A 176 6.39 1.30 -20.44
CA GLN A 176 7.66 2.04 -20.45
C GLN A 176 8.90 1.16 -20.23
N PHE A 177 8.83 0.19 -19.31
CA PHE A 177 10.00 -0.57 -18.84
C PHE A 177 9.95 -2.08 -19.15
N GLY A 178 8.84 -2.56 -19.72
CA GLY A 178 8.60 -3.98 -19.99
C GLY A 178 8.07 -4.75 -18.78
N MET A 179 7.32 -5.83 -19.04
CA MET A 179 6.72 -6.64 -17.97
C MET A 179 7.74 -7.31 -17.06
N ASP A 180 8.84 -7.83 -17.62
CA ASP A 180 9.87 -8.56 -16.85
C ASP A 180 10.60 -7.66 -15.84
N THR A 181 10.67 -6.35 -16.11
CA THR A 181 11.27 -5.37 -15.19
C THR A 181 10.30 -4.96 -14.08
N VAL A 182 9.02 -4.83 -14.43
CA VAL A 182 7.99 -4.26 -13.53
C VAL A 182 7.37 -5.33 -12.63
N LEU A 183 7.15 -6.54 -13.15
CA LEU A 183 6.53 -7.62 -12.43
C LEU A 183 7.60 -8.48 -11.74
N VAL A 184 7.72 -8.32 -10.43
CA VAL A 184 8.71 -9.04 -9.63
C VAL A 184 8.09 -10.31 -9.05
N GLU A 185 8.68 -11.45 -9.38
CA GLU A 185 8.29 -12.75 -8.82
C GLU A 185 8.64 -12.79 -7.32
N ASP A 186 7.65 -13.11 -6.51
CA ASP A 186 7.73 -13.16 -5.06
C ASP A 186 7.73 -14.59 -4.52
N ARG A 187 8.00 -15.59 -5.39
CA ARG A 187 8.18 -16.98 -4.94
C ARG A 187 9.30 -17.01 -3.91
N MET A 188 8.92 -17.03 -2.63
CA MET A 188 9.76 -17.63 -1.60
C MET A 188 10.03 -19.05 -2.10
N PRO A 189 11.27 -19.44 -2.42
CA PRO A 189 11.59 -20.85 -2.35
C PRO A 189 11.30 -21.24 -0.90
N LEU A 190 10.20 -21.95 -0.68
CA LEU A 190 10.01 -22.67 0.57
C LEU A 190 11.18 -23.65 0.63
N SER A 191 12.25 -23.29 1.33
CA SER A 191 13.46 -24.09 1.49
C SER A 191 13.24 -25.30 2.40
N HIS A 192 11.99 -25.77 2.53
CA HIS A 192 11.60 -26.96 3.26
C HIS A 192 10.40 -27.63 2.57
N LEU A 193 10.69 -28.38 1.51
CA LEU A 193 9.97 -29.59 1.10
C LEU A 193 11.01 -30.65 0.71
#